data_AF-A0A838GJN9-F1
#
_entry.id   AF-A0A838GJN9-F1
#
_cell.length_a   1.000
_cell.length_b   1.000
_cell.length_c   1.000
_cell.angle_alpha   90.00
_cell.angle_beta   90.00
_cell.angle_gamma   90.00
#
_symmetry.space_group_name_H-M   'P 1'
#
loop_
_entity.id
_entity.type
_entity.pdbx_description
1 polymer ?
#
loop_
_entity_poly.entity_id
_entity_poly.type
_entity_poly.pdbx_seq_one_letter_code
_entity_poly.pdbx_strand_id
1 'polypeptide(L)'
;MPRRCTIRVSRVALACVVLLPLLAGCGLGSSPEPSEAITWNLVTSEPALLATAAPGTPVTDSQPRMLTPEERRTHRPNELASIPILEYHVITTDESKESDPFVRTAAHLCVDLQWLYDHGFYVITTRQLIENRISAPAGKRPVLLSFDDGTSSQFRWEADANKERTIDPDSAVGVLEAFFQEHPDFGRGGQFAVLPFNCFADDTPMNTIEDCPDKLRWLADNGYEIVNHTAGHQDLRDVTDEEFAFQVGDPVLWLDDIVPGDGNLMDVIVMPYGNYPSRDLHPEQRDMMRNGFTYEGREIRLRGAFMVGANPTESPSSSDYDPLFIARIQAYEESLEGWFSRIEEGSHLVYVSDGNPDTVSVPDPLSGTLTDQFDAETVTAAGHELVRYDLESGELVTTDLAAGGE
;
A
#
# COMPACT_ATOMS: atom_id res chain seq x y z
N MET A 1 14.48 -13.66 17.28
CA MET A 1 13.49 -12.68 17.79
C MET A 1 13.39 -11.60 16.74
N PRO A 2 12.22 -11.36 16.14
CA PRO A 2 12.07 -10.24 15.21
C PRO A 2 12.45 -8.96 15.96
N ARG A 3 13.32 -8.15 15.36
CA ARG A 3 13.59 -6.81 15.88
C ARG A 3 12.27 -6.07 15.76
N ARG A 4 11.73 -5.59 16.88
CA ARG A 4 10.56 -4.71 16.88
C ARG A 4 10.81 -3.58 15.87
N CYS A 5 9.75 -3.05 15.28
CA CYS A 5 9.75 -1.78 14.55
C CYS A 5 10.08 -0.65 15.55
N THR A 6 11.32 -0.62 16.06
CA THR A 6 11.76 0.33 17.07
C THR A 6 12.29 1.55 16.35
N ILE A 7 11.44 2.58 16.30
CA ILE A 7 11.82 3.92 15.85
C ILE A 7 12.95 4.41 16.75
N ARG A 8 14.19 4.41 16.25
CA ARG A 8 15.31 5.06 16.92
C ARG A 8 15.32 6.53 16.52
N VAL A 9 14.65 7.38 17.30
CA VAL A 9 14.73 8.83 17.12
C VAL A 9 16.14 9.30 17.49
N SER A 10 17.00 9.51 16.50
CA SER A 10 18.29 10.19 16.70
C SER A 10 18.04 11.69 16.88
N ARG A 11 18.07 12.17 18.13
CA ARG A 11 18.03 13.60 18.43
C ARG A 11 19.30 14.28 17.91
N VAL A 12 19.24 14.95 16.76
CA VAL A 12 20.29 15.87 16.32
C VAL A 12 20.18 17.15 17.17
N ALA A 13 21.12 17.33 18.09
CA ALA A 13 21.21 18.55 18.89
C ALA A 13 21.77 19.69 18.03
N LEU A 14 20.92 20.68 17.73
CA LEU A 14 21.30 21.90 17.02
C LEU A 14 22.15 22.78 17.96
N ALA A 15 23.47 22.80 17.78
CA ALA A 15 24.37 23.64 18.55
C ALA A 15 24.39 25.08 18.03
N CYS A 16 23.69 25.99 18.72
CA CYS A 16 23.83 27.44 18.50
C CYS A 16 25.20 27.93 18.98
N VAL A 17 26.07 28.33 18.04
CA VAL A 17 27.35 28.98 18.34
C VAL A 17 27.12 30.46 18.61
N VAL A 18 27.27 30.88 19.87
CA VAL A 18 27.38 32.29 20.26
C VAL A 18 28.86 32.62 20.46
N LEU A 19 29.36 33.60 19.71
CA LEU A 19 30.74 34.09 19.71
C LEU A 19 30.83 35.38 20.54
N LEU A 20 31.66 35.41 21.58
CA LEU A 20 32.26 36.63 22.15
C LEU A 20 33.56 36.32 22.93
N PRO A 21 34.50 37.28 23.06
CA PRO A 21 35.93 37.02 23.22
C PRO A 21 36.51 37.34 24.62
N LEU A 22 37.71 36.81 24.90
CA LEU A 22 38.90 37.41 25.56
C LEU A 22 39.60 36.58 26.65
N LEU A 23 40.93 36.45 26.45
CA LEU A 23 42.06 36.50 27.39
C LEU A 23 42.50 35.25 28.19
N ALA A 24 43.60 34.67 27.67
CA ALA A 24 44.83 34.19 28.30
C ALA A 24 44.85 33.72 29.78
N GLY A 25 45.21 32.46 29.97
CA GLY A 25 45.81 31.92 31.19
C GLY A 25 46.29 30.48 30.98
N CYS A 26 47.61 30.27 30.96
CA CYS A 26 48.23 28.94 30.85
C CYS A 26 48.00 28.11 32.12
N GLY A 27 47.63 26.84 31.97
CA GLY A 27 47.57 25.88 33.08
C GLY A 27 47.38 24.45 32.58
N LEU A 28 48.15 23.53 33.16
CA LEU A 28 48.38 22.13 32.80
C LEU A 28 47.12 21.26 32.57
N GLY A 29 47.33 20.19 31.81
CA GLY A 29 46.29 19.30 31.31
C GLY A 29 45.59 18.41 32.34
N SER A 30 44.43 17.92 31.92
CA SER A 30 43.71 16.79 32.51
C SER A 30 42.70 16.29 31.48
N SER A 31 42.73 14.99 31.20
CA SER A 31 41.73 14.29 30.38
C SER A 31 40.37 14.27 31.09
N PRO A 32 39.24 14.39 30.39
CA PRO A 32 37.93 14.26 31.01
C PRO A 32 37.56 12.80 31.27
N GLU A 33 36.98 12.59 32.44
CA GLU A 33 36.47 11.34 33.00
C GLU A 33 35.20 10.81 32.29
N PRO A 34 34.90 9.50 32.40
CA PRO A 34 33.79 8.87 31.71
C PRO A 34 32.45 9.08 32.44
N SER A 35 31.39 9.26 31.66
CA SER A 35 30.00 9.30 32.14
C SER A 35 29.59 7.97 32.77
N GLU A 36 28.91 8.06 33.91
CA GLU A 36 28.44 6.94 34.74
C GLU A 36 27.60 5.92 33.96
N ALA A 37 28.01 4.66 34.05
CA ALA A 37 27.26 3.50 33.59
C ALA A 37 26.27 3.06 34.67
N ILE A 38 24.97 3.17 34.39
CA ILE A 38 23.93 2.51 35.17
C ILE A 38 23.94 1.03 34.80
N THR A 39 24.32 0.20 35.77
CA THR A 39 24.35 -1.26 35.70
C THR A 39 22.94 -1.81 35.92
N TRP A 40 22.38 -2.48 34.92
CA TRP A 40 21.22 -3.36 35.11
C TRP A 40 21.68 -4.80 35.28
N ASN A 41 21.34 -5.38 36.42
CA ASN A 41 21.61 -6.76 36.79
C ASN A 41 20.99 -7.73 35.77
N LEU A 42 21.81 -8.65 35.26
CA LEU A 42 21.39 -9.85 34.54
C LEU A 42 20.59 -10.74 35.50
N VAL A 43 19.27 -10.78 35.33
CA VAL A 43 18.47 -11.92 35.77
C VAL A 43 18.52 -12.95 34.64
N THR A 44 19.27 -14.02 34.87
CA THR A 44 19.19 -15.24 34.07
C THR A 44 17.85 -15.91 34.33
N SER A 45 17.04 -16.04 33.28
CA SER A 45 15.93 -16.99 33.26
C SER A 45 16.10 -17.93 32.08
N GLU A 46 16.01 -19.22 32.40
CA GLU A 46 16.09 -20.36 31.48
C GLU A 46 14.98 -20.32 30.40
N PRO A 47 15.16 -21.02 29.26
CA PRO A 47 14.25 -20.94 28.13
C PRO A 47 12.90 -21.57 28.48
N ALA A 48 11.86 -20.74 28.59
CA ALA A 48 10.49 -21.23 28.58
C ALA A 48 10.18 -21.77 27.18
N LEU A 49 9.75 -23.03 27.10
CA LEU A 49 9.17 -23.60 25.89
C LEU A 49 8.10 -22.66 25.35
N LEU A 50 8.28 -22.23 24.10
CA LEU A 50 7.27 -21.53 23.32
C LEU A 50 6.07 -22.47 23.13
N ALA A 51 5.06 -22.31 23.97
CA ALA A 51 3.73 -22.77 23.66
C ALA A 51 3.23 -21.93 22.49
N THR A 52 2.83 -22.60 21.41
CA THR A 52 2.09 -22.05 20.28
C THR A 52 0.88 -21.30 20.81
N ALA A 53 0.93 -19.97 20.78
CA ALA A 53 -0.22 -19.13 21.03
C ALA A 53 -1.19 -19.33 19.85
N ALA A 54 -2.39 -19.81 20.15
CA ALA A 54 -3.49 -19.86 19.20
C ALA A 54 -3.79 -18.43 18.68
N PRO A 55 -4.21 -18.27 17.41
CA PRO A 55 -4.54 -16.97 16.86
C PRO A 55 -5.60 -16.28 17.72
N GLY A 56 -5.33 -15.02 18.07
CA GLY A 56 -6.29 -14.17 18.76
C GLY A 56 -7.56 -14.04 17.94
N THR A 57 -8.70 -14.26 18.57
CA THR A 57 -10.04 -14.03 18.01
C THR A 57 -10.10 -12.64 17.35
N PRO A 58 -10.58 -12.53 16.09
CA PRO A 58 -10.82 -11.24 15.47
C PRO A 58 -11.78 -10.42 16.31
N VAL A 59 -11.52 -9.11 16.36
CA VAL A 59 -12.47 -8.11 16.87
C VAL A 59 -13.79 -8.30 16.10
N THR A 60 -14.88 -8.34 16.85
CA THR A 60 -16.26 -8.58 16.43
C THR A 60 -16.59 -8.10 15.02
N ASP A 61 -16.97 -9.06 14.18
CA ASP A 61 -17.78 -8.93 12.97
C ASP A 61 -19.01 -8.06 13.26
N SER A 62 -18.87 -6.74 13.11
CA SER A 62 -20.02 -5.86 13.02
C SER A 62 -20.54 -5.97 11.59
N GLN A 63 -21.61 -6.75 11.43
CA GLN A 63 -22.40 -6.81 10.20
C GLN A 63 -22.55 -5.40 9.60
N PRO A 64 -22.44 -5.27 8.26
CA PRO A 64 -22.60 -3.98 7.60
C PRO A 64 -23.91 -3.32 8.06
N ARG A 65 -23.79 -2.11 8.61
CA ARG A 65 -24.96 -1.33 9.04
C ARG A 65 -24.75 0.13 8.70
N MET A 66 -25.88 0.80 8.49
CA MET A 66 -25.91 2.25 8.39
C MET A 66 -25.43 2.89 9.71
N LEU A 67 -24.57 3.90 9.58
CA LEU A 67 -24.14 4.74 10.70
C LEU A 67 -25.33 5.51 11.28
N THR A 68 -25.27 5.82 12.57
CA THR A 68 -26.21 6.76 13.21
C THR A 68 -25.83 8.21 12.84
N PRO A 69 -26.72 9.21 13.07
CA PRO A 69 -26.36 10.60 12.86
C PRO A 69 -25.12 11.03 13.67
N GLU A 70 -24.99 10.60 14.92
CA GLU A 70 -23.83 10.91 15.75
C GLU A 70 -22.53 10.31 15.20
N GLU A 71 -22.58 9.07 14.72
CA GLU A 71 -21.42 8.42 14.10
C GLU A 71 -21.01 9.12 12.81
N ARG A 72 -21.96 9.56 11.96
CA ARG A 72 -21.63 10.36 10.78
C ARG A 72 -21.03 11.72 11.14
N ARG A 73 -21.51 12.41 12.19
CA ARG A 73 -20.89 13.65 12.67
C ARG A 73 -19.46 13.45 13.15
N THR A 74 -19.21 12.31 13.80
CA THR A 74 -17.92 11.97 14.41
C THR A 74 -16.91 11.53 13.37
N HIS A 75 -17.26 10.56 12.53
CA HIS A 75 -16.37 9.97 11.54
C HIS A 75 -16.27 10.80 10.27
N ARG A 76 -17.33 11.53 9.92
CA ARG A 76 -17.44 12.31 8.68
C ARG A 76 -17.03 11.52 7.44
N PRO A 77 -17.67 10.36 7.18
CA PRO A 77 -17.34 9.53 6.02
C PRO A 77 -17.46 10.34 4.73
N ASN A 78 -16.45 10.22 3.87
CA ASN A 78 -16.41 10.83 2.56
C ASN A 78 -15.68 9.88 1.64
N GLU A 79 -16.45 9.01 1.00
CA GLU A 79 -15.96 7.90 0.19
C GLU A 79 -15.72 8.32 -1.27
N LEU A 80 -15.82 9.63 -1.55
CA LEU A 80 -15.50 10.23 -2.84
C LEU A 80 -14.09 10.84 -2.91
N ALA A 81 -13.46 11.04 -1.75
CA ALA A 81 -12.12 11.60 -1.69
C ALA A 81 -11.05 10.57 -2.09
N SER A 82 -9.86 11.06 -2.44
CA SER A 82 -8.79 10.23 -3.01
C SER A 82 -8.22 9.18 -2.04
N ILE A 83 -7.65 8.11 -2.58
CA ILE A 83 -7.03 7.02 -1.83
C ILE A 83 -5.52 7.02 -2.10
N PRO A 84 -4.65 7.17 -1.08
CA PRO A 84 -3.22 7.00 -1.25
C PRO A 84 -2.85 5.56 -1.59
N ILE A 85 -1.96 5.39 -2.57
CA ILE A 85 -1.33 4.12 -2.89
C ILE A 85 0.18 4.34 -2.84
N LEU A 86 0.89 3.69 -1.93
CA LEU A 86 2.32 3.90 -1.75
C LEU A 86 3.10 2.88 -2.57
N GLU A 87 3.91 3.36 -3.52
CA GLU A 87 4.69 2.57 -4.46
C GLU A 87 6.16 2.48 -3.99
N TYR A 88 6.57 1.28 -3.58
CA TYR A 88 7.92 0.91 -3.17
C TYR A 88 8.59 0.02 -4.24
N HIS A 89 9.92 0.04 -4.30
CA HIS A 89 10.68 -0.87 -5.17
C HIS A 89 11.72 -1.66 -4.37
N VAL A 90 12.84 -1.04 -4.01
CA VAL A 90 13.92 -1.72 -3.28
C VAL A 90 13.87 -1.40 -1.79
N ILE A 91 13.85 -2.44 -0.95
CA ILE A 91 13.97 -2.33 0.50
C ILE A 91 15.37 -2.74 0.98
N THR A 92 16.08 -1.83 1.65
CA THR A 92 17.46 -2.08 2.09
C THR A 92 17.71 -1.71 3.56
N THR A 93 18.85 -2.08 4.11
CA THR A 93 19.33 -1.57 5.41
C THR A 93 20.39 -0.48 5.25
N ASP A 94 20.78 -0.17 4.01
CA ASP A 94 21.81 0.81 3.69
C ASP A 94 21.18 2.18 3.39
N GLU A 95 21.12 3.04 4.41
CA GLU A 95 20.60 4.41 4.33
C GLU A 95 21.29 5.24 3.23
N SER A 96 22.53 4.94 2.85
CA SER A 96 23.23 5.71 1.81
C SER A 96 22.60 5.55 0.42
N LYS A 97 21.78 4.51 0.22
CA LYS A 97 21.11 4.22 -1.05
C LYS A 97 19.79 4.95 -1.23
N GLU A 98 19.19 5.51 -0.18
CA GLU A 98 17.92 6.26 -0.29
C GLU A 98 18.02 7.60 -1.03
N SER A 99 19.23 7.97 -1.50
CA SER A 99 19.37 9.03 -2.50
C SER A 99 18.78 8.65 -3.86
N ASP A 100 18.57 7.35 -4.11
CA ASP A 100 17.81 6.82 -5.24
C ASP A 100 16.31 6.82 -4.87
N PRO A 101 15.42 7.48 -5.64
CA PRO A 101 13.98 7.56 -5.35
C PRO A 101 13.25 6.21 -5.44
N PHE A 102 13.90 5.15 -5.93
CA PHE A 102 13.37 3.78 -5.95
C PHE A 102 13.86 2.92 -4.76
N VAL A 103 14.59 3.51 -3.81
CA VAL A 103 15.11 2.80 -2.64
C VAL A 103 14.52 3.39 -1.36
N ARG A 104 13.95 2.53 -0.52
CA ARG A 104 13.57 2.85 0.86
C ARG A 104 14.27 1.87 1.79
N THR A 105 14.61 2.28 3.00
CA THR A 105 15.16 1.39 4.00
C THR A 105 14.05 0.65 4.74
N ALA A 106 14.33 -0.54 5.26
CA ALA A 106 13.41 -1.27 6.12
C ALA A 106 13.02 -0.43 7.35
N ALA A 107 13.96 0.35 7.89
CA ALA A 107 13.71 1.25 9.02
C ALA A 107 12.74 2.39 8.65
N HIS A 108 12.90 3.01 7.48
CA HIS A 108 12.01 4.08 7.07
C HIS A 108 10.67 3.57 6.53
N LEU A 109 10.60 2.39 5.89
CA LEU A 109 9.31 1.73 5.64
C LEU A 109 8.52 1.55 6.94
N CYS A 110 9.20 1.13 8.01
CA CYS A 110 8.63 1.06 9.35
C CYS A 110 8.07 2.42 9.85
N VAL A 111 8.79 3.51 9.60
CA VAL A 111 8.33 4.87 9.93
C VAL A 111 7.11 5.28 9.10
N ASP A 112 7.11 4.96 7.81
CA ASP A 112 6.00 5.24 6.90
C ASP A 112 4.71 4.53 7.38
N LEU A 113 4.82 3.25 7.74
CA LEU A 113 3.71 2.46 8.29
C LEU A 113 3.21 3.01 9.63
N GLN A 114 4.13 3.42 10.51
CA GLN A 114 3.75 4.05 11.78
C GLN A 114 2.98 5.36 11.54
N TRP A 115 3.45 6.20 10.61
CA TRP A 115 2.76 7.44 10.29
C TRP A 115 1.34 7.15 9.78
N LEU A 116 1.18 6.20 8.86
CA LEU A 116 -0.14 5.78 8.38
C LEU A 116 -1.04 5.33 9.55
N TYR A 117 -0.54 4.46 10.41
CA TYR A 117 -1.30 3.94 11.56
C TYR A 117 -1.71 5.05 12.55
N ASP A 118 -0.78 5.91 12.94
CA ASP A 118 -1.01 7.01 13.90
C ASP A 118 -2.05 8.00 13.39
N HIS A 119 -2.16 8.14 12.06
CA HIS A 119 -3.14 9.00 11.43
C HIS A 119 -4.39 8.23 10.97
N GLY A 120 -4.65 7.03 11.50
CA GLY A 120 -5.91 6.32 11.28
C GLY A 120 -6.11 5.79 9.86
N PHE A 121 -5.03 5.58 9.11
CA PHE A 121 -5.12 4.81 7.87
C PHE A 121 -5.37 3.32 8.16
N TYR A 122 -5.89 2.63 7.15
CA TYR A 122 -6.20 1.21 7.16
C TYR A 122 -5.81 0.58 5.83
N VAL A 123 -4.96 -0.43 5.88
CA VAL A 123 -4.47 -1.14 4.70
C VAL A 123 -5.59 -1.96 4.09
N ILE A 124 -5.90 -1.66 2.83
CA ILE A 124 -6.85 -2.40 1.99
C ILE A 124 -6.12 -3.23 0.94
N THR A 125 -6.84 -4.16 0.30
CA THR A 125 -6.32 -4.94 -0.82
C THR A 125 -6.58 -4.25 -2.16
N THR A 126 -5.81 -4.58 -3.20
CA THR A 126 -6.05 -4.19 -4.58
C THR A 126 -7.43 -4.62 -5.04
N ARG A 127 -7.87 -5.83 -4.69
CA ARG A 127 -9.21 -6.31 -5.03
C ARG A 127 -10.31 -5.38 -4.50
N GLN A 128 -10.22 -4.97 -3.24
CA GLN A 128 -11.20 -4.05 -2.64
C GLN A 128 -11.28 -2.73 -3.39
N LEU A 129 -10.13 -2.18 -3.83
CA LEU A 129 -10.07 -0.96 -4.62
C LEU A 129 -10.74 -1.16 -6.00
N ILE A 130 -10.31 -2.19 -6.74
CA ILE A 130 -10.77 -2.46 -8.12
C ILE A 130 -12.26 -2.79 -8.18
N GLU A 131 -12.77 -3.51 -7.18
CA GLU A 131 -14.17 -3.93 -7.12
C GLU A 131 -15.07 -2.87 -6.47
N ASN A 132 -14.50 -1.75 -6.01
CA ASN A 132 -15.18 -0.74 -5.19
C ASN A 132 -15.85 -1.34 -3.94
N ARG A 133 -15.26 -2.39 -3.34
CA ARG A 133 -15.79 -3.09 -2.16
C ARG A 133 -14.88 -2.89 -0.95
N ILE A 134 -14.65 -1.63 -0.60
CA ILE A 134 -13.75 -1.25 0.49
C ILE A 134 -14.40 -1.57 1.84
N SER A 135 -13.73 -2.39 2.65
CA SER A 135 -14.22 -2.87 3.95
C SER A 135 -13.50 -2.23 5.14
N ALA A 136 -12.80 -1.12 4.92
CA ALA A 136 -12.15 -0.37 5.99
C ALA A 136 -13.19 0.06 7.04
N PRO A 137 -12.90 -0.04 8.35
CA PRO A 137 -13.86 0.36 9.39
C PRO A 137 -14.27 1.82 9.31
N ALA A 138 -15.46 2.14 9.83
CA ALA A 138 -15.96 3.51 9.88
C ALA A 138 -14.94 4.50 10.48
N GLY A 139 -14.69 5.60 9.79
CA GLY A 139 -13.73 6.63 10.17
C GLY A 139 -12.26 6.31 9.85
N LYS A 140 -11.93 5.09 9.40
CA LYS A 140 -10.59 4.77 8.91
C LYS A 140 -10.40 5.24 7.47
N ARG A 141 -9.15 5.47 7.10
CA ARG A 141 -8.75 6.00 5.79
C ARG A 141 -8.05 4.91 4.99
N PRO A 142 -8.63 4.40 3.89
CA PRO A 142 -7.99 3.37 3.08
C PRO A 142 -6.62 3.80 2.56
N VAL A 143 -5.67 2.87 2.56
CA VAL A 143 -4.36 2.99 1.89
C VAL A 143 -4.00 1.64 1.27
N LEU A 144 -3.34 1.66 0.12
CA LEU A 144 -2.78 0.48 -0.51
C LEU A 144 -1.25 0.56 -0.52
N LEU A 145 -0.58 -0.56 -0.26
CA LEU A 145 0.87 -0.68 -0.32
C LEU A 145 1.25 -1.51 -1.56
N SER A 146 2.06 -0.96 -2.46
CA SER A 146 2.50 -1.58 -3.71
C SER A 146 4.01 -1.75 -3.71
N PHE A 147 4.48 -2.90 -4.20
CA PHE A 147 5.88 -3.28 -4.29
C PHE A 147 6.18 -3.79 -5.70
N ASP A 148 6.99 -3.05 -6.45
CA ASP A 148 7.19 -3.28 -7.88
C ASP A 148 8.46 -4.09 -8.17
N ASP A 149 8.61 -4.63 -9.37
CA ASP A 149 9.72 -5.47 -9.86
C ASP A 149 9.87 -6.88 -9.26
N GLY A 150 9.34 -7.15 -8.06
CA GLY A 150 9.58 -8.41 -7.36
C GLY A 150 11.06 -8.62 -7.05
N THR A 151 11.78 -7.58 -6.62
CA THR A 151 13.20 -7.72 -6.23
C THR A 151 13.37 -8.62 -5.01
N SER A 152 14.50 -9.32 -4.86
CA SER A 152 14.75 -10.13 -3.66
C SER A 152 14.65 -9.31 -2.37
N SER A 153 14.91 -7.99 -2.45
CA SER A 153 14.77 -7.05 -1.35
C SER A 153 13.38 -7.13 -0.65
N GLN A 154 12.35 -7.50 -1.39
CA GLN A 154 10.96 -7.55 -0.94
C GLN A 154 10.58 -8.83 -0.20
N PHE A 155 11.08 -9.99 -0.64
CA PHE A 155 10.83 -11.27 0.01
C PHE A 155 12.07 -12.17 -0.07
N ARG A 156 12.73 -12.39 1.07
CA ARG A 156 13.76 -13.42 1.24
C ARG A 156 13.39 -14.42 2.30
N TRP A 157 13.78 -15.66 2.05
CA TRP A 157 13.92 -16.67 3.08
C TRP A 157 15.30 -16.52 3.74
N GLU A 158 15.30 -16.66 5.06
CA GLU A 158 16.48 -16.98 5.86
C GLU A 158 16.36 -18.40 6.40
N ALA A 159 17.50 -19.05 6.63
CA ALA A 159 17.55 -20.29 7.37
C ALA A 159 17.68 -19.98 8.86
N ASP A 160 16.76 -20.48 9.67
CA ASP A 160 16.91 -20.41 11.12
C ASP A 160 17.99 -21.39 11.63
N ALA A 161 18.23 -21.40 12.95
CA ALA A 161 19.21 -22.29 13.58
C ALA A 161 18.92 -23.79 13.35
N ASN A 162 17.69 -24.15 12.99
CA ASN A 162 17.24 -25.51 12.70
C ASN A 162 17.19 -25.81 11.18
N LYS A 163 17.57 -24.84 10.33
CA LYS A 163 17.47 -24.88 8.86
C LYS A 163 16.03 -24.88 8.33
N GLU A 164 15.08 -24.38 9.11
CA GLU A 164 13.73 -24.10 8.65
C GLU A 164 13.68 -22.72 7.98
N ARG A 165 12.78 -22.57 6.99
CA ARG A 165 12.55 -21.31 6.27
C ARG A 165 11.86 -20.31 7.19
N THR A 166 12.48 -19.16 7.43
CA THR A 166 11.86 -18.00 8.07
C THR A 166 11.96 -16.78 7.16
N ILE A 167 11.07 -15.81 7.31
CA ILE A 167 11.12 -14.57 6.51
C ILE A 167 12.26 -13.69 7.03
N ASP A 168 13.04 -13.13 6.11
CA ASP A 168 14.04 -12.12 6.44
C ASP A 168 13.36 -10.88 7.04
N PRO A 169 13.67 -10.50 8.29
CA PRO A 169 13.02 -9.37 8.97
C PRO A 169 13.35 -8.02 8.34
N ASP A 170 14.42 -7.92 7.56
CA ASP A 170 14.85 -6.70 6.84
C ASP A 170 14.33 -6.69 5.39
N SER A 171 13.48 -7.65 4.99
CA SER A 171 12.73 -7.61 3.73
C SER A 171 11.41 -6.84 3.87
N ALA A 172 10.81 -6.41 2.75
CA ALA A 172 9.49 -5.75 2.77
C ALA A 172 8.45 -6.59 3.52
N VAL A 173 8.32 -7.87 3.16
CA VAL A 173 7.40 -8.82 3.82
C VAL A 173 7.72 -8.95 5.31
N GLY A 174 9.00 -9.02 5.69
CA GLY A 174 9.40 -9.11 7.10
C GLY A 174 8.96 -7.90 7.92
N VAL A 175 9.11 -6.70 7.38
CA VAL A 175 8.67 -5.45 8.01
C VAL A 175 7.14 -5.41 8.12
N LEU A 176 6.43 -5.73 7.03
CA LEU A 176 4.96 -5.74 7.01
C LEU A 176 4.38 -6.73 8.02
N GLU A 177 4.87 -7.97 8.05
CA GLU A 177 4.37 -8.99 8.97
C GLU A 177 4.62 -8.62 10.43
N ALA A 178 5.78 -8.05 10.75
CA ALA A 178 6.06 -7.55 12.09
C ALA A 178 5.10 -6.43 12.48
N PHE A 179 4.83 -5.50 11.56
CA PHE A 179 3.93 -4.37 11.82
C PHE A 179 2.47 -4.81 11.97
N PHE A 180 1.96 -5.68 11.09
CA PHE A 180 0.60 -6.22 11.18
C PHE A 180 0.39 -7.05 12.45
N GLN A 181 1.42 -7.78 12.90
CA GLN A 181 1.36 -8.52 14.15
C GLN A 181 1.25 -7.59 15.38
N GLU A 182 1.94 -6.44 15.36
CA GLU A 182 1.88 -5.45 16.44
C GLU A 182 0.59 -4.61 16.39
N HIS A 183 0.03 -4.41 15.19
CA HIS A 183 -1.14 -3.56 14.91
C HIS A 183 -2.24 -4.31 14.14
N PRO A 184 -2.94 -5.28 14.77
CA PRO A 184 -3.95 -6.09 14.07
C PRO A 184 -5.18 -5.30 13.59
N ASP A 185 -5.38 -4.07 14.06
CA ASP A 185 -6.44 -3.14 13.63
C ASP A 185 -6.00 -2.18 12.50
N PHE A 186 -4.76 -2.31 12.00
CA PHE A 186 -4.25 -1.53 10.88
C PHE A 186 -4.76 -2.00 9.52
N GLY A 187 -5.39 -3.17 9.46
CA GLY A 187 -5.70 -3.84 8.20
C GLY A 187 -4.55 -4.72 7.73
N ARG A 188 -4.76 -5.40 6.61
CA ARG A 188 -3.80 -6.35 6.05
C ARG A 188 -3.89 -6.35 4.53
N GLY A 189 -2.74 -6.35 3.88
CA GLY A 189 -2.64 -6.37 2.44
C GLY A 189 -1.23 -6.02 1.98
N GLY A 190 -1.09 -5.96 0.66
CA GLY A 190 0.13 -5.59 -0.04
C GLY A 190 0.10 -6.17 -1.45
N GLN A 191 0.27 -5.30 -2.44
CA GLN A 191 0.31 -5.64 -3.84
C GLN A 191 1.78 -5.85 -4.25
N PHE A 192 2.10 -7.01 -4.80
CA PHE A 192 3.42 -7.30 -5.34
C PHE A 192 3.33 -7.43 -6.86
N ALA A 193 3.88 -6.45 -7.58
CA ALA A 193 3.96 -6.49 -9.03
C ALA A 193 5.19 -7.28 -9.44
N VAL A 194 4.98 -8.53 -9.85
CA VAL A 194 6.06 -9.49 -10.03
C VAL A 194 6.41 -9.65 -11.50
N LEU A 195 7.71 -9.60 -11.77
CA LEU A 195 8.30 -10.00 -13.04
C LEU A 195 8.64 -11.49 -12.99
N PRO A 196 8.11 -12.33 -13.91
CA PRO A 196 8.34 -13.78 -13.89
C PRO A 196 9.81 -14.19 -13.87
N PHE A 197 10.69 -13.44 -14.56
CA PHE A 197 12.12 -13.73 -14.61
C PHE A 197 12.89 -13.27 -13.36
N ASN A 198 12.33 -12.36 -12.56
CA ASN A 198 12.96 -11.82 -11.36
C ASN A 198 12.48 -12.54 -10.10
N CYS A 199 11.15 -12.60 -9.91
CA CYS A 199 10.42 -13.30 -8.84
C CYS A 199 11.21 -13.53 -7.52
N PHE A 200 11.66 -12.43 -6.92
CA PHE A 200 12.34 -12.35 -5.64
C PHE A 200 13.66 -13.14 -5.55
N ALA A 201 14.32 -13.40 -6.68
CA ALA A 201 15.55 -14.17 -6.73
C ALA A 201 16.82 -13.30 -6.52
N ASP A 202 17.84 -13.85 -5.86
CA ASP A 202 19.18 -13.25 -5.72
C ASP A 202 20.33 -14.27 -5.71
N ASP A 203 20.05 -15.50 -6.12
CA ASP A 203 21.00 -16.63 -6.18
C ASP A 203 21.59 -17.05 -4.81
N THR A 204 21.11 -16.51 -3.70
CA THR A 204 21.45 -17.02 -2.37
C THR A 204 20.69 -18.33 -2.07
N PRO A 205 21.19 -19.19 -1.17
CA PRO A 205 20.51 -20.42 -0.83
C PRO A 205 19.05 -20.16 -0.43
N MET A 206 18.11 -20.88 -1.06
CA MET A 206 16.66 -20.78 -0.84
C MET A 206 16.03 -19.48 -1.38
N ASN A 207 16.76 -18.66 -2.13
CA ASN A 207 16.24 -17.47 -2.81
C ASN A 207 16.61 -17.48 -4.30
N THR A 208 16.57 -18.65 -4.92
CA THR A 208 16.73 -18.80 -6.37
C THR A 208 15.40 -18.67 -7.08
N ILE A 209 15.43 -18.58 -8.42
CA ILE A 209 14.18 -18.58 -9.21
C ILE A 209 13.36 -19.88 -9.01
N GLU A 210 14.00 -20.99 -8.62
CA GLU A 210 13.30 -22.25 -8.32
C GLU A 210 12.45 -22.15 -7.04
N ASP A 211 12.76 -21.21 -6.14
CA ASP A 211 12.01 -20.96 -4.90
C ASP A 211 10.79 -20.02 -5.12
N CYS A 212 10.68 -19.39 -6.30
CA CYS A 212 9.62 -18.44 -6.63
C CYS A 212 8.20 -19.00 -6.40
N PRO A 213 7.84 -20.21 -6.86
CA PRO A 213 6.50 -20.76 -6.63
C PRO A 213 6.11 -20.84 -5.14
N ASP A 214 7.05 -21.17 -4.26
CA ASP A 214 6.80 -21.26 -2.83
C ASP A 214 6.59 -19.88 -2.21
N LYS A 215 7.36 -18.86 -2.65
CA LYS A 215 7.18 -17.47 -2.22
C LYS A 215 5.82 -16.91 -2.67
N LEU A 216 5.43 -17.13 -3.92
CA LEU A 216 4.15 -16.64 -4.46
C LEU A 216 2.96 -17.25 -3.74
N ARG A 217 2.99 -18.57 -3.47
CA ARG A 217 1.95 -19.23 -2.67
C ARG A 217 1.92 -18.70 -1.25
N TRP A 218 3.09 -18.51 -0.63
CA TRP A 218 3.16 -17.93 0.71
C TRP A 218 2.54 -16.54 0.76
N LEU A 219 2.83 -15.66 -0.22
CA LEU A 219 2.22 -14.33 -0.31
C LEU A 219 0.69 -14.44 -0.35
N ALA A 220 0.16 -15.25 -1.28
CA ALA A 220 -1.28 -15.44 -1.45
C ALA A 220 -1.96 -16.02 -0.19
N ASP A 221 -1.37 -17.05 0.41
CA ASP A 221 -1.88 -17.69 1.63
C ASP A 221 -1.87 -16.74 2.84
N ASN A 222 -1.05 -15.69 2.81
CA ASN A 222 -0.90 -14.72 3.89
C ASN A 222 -1.59 -13.39 3.60
N GLY A 223 -2.49 -13.32 2.60
CA GLY A 223 -3.34 -12.15 2.36
C GLY A 223 -2.67 -11.03 1.57
N TYR A 224 -1.60 -11.34 0.84
CA TYR A 224 -1.00 -10.47 -0.17
C TYR A 224 -1.54 -10.82 -1.57
N GLU A 225 -1.47 -9.86 -2.48
CA GLU A 225 -1.96 -10.02 -3.85
C GLU A 225 -0.81 -9.84 -4.84
N ILE A 226 -0.72 -10.77 -5.78
CA ILE A 226 0.32 -10.79 -6.81
C ILE A 226 -0.30 -10.24 -8.10
N VAL A 227 0.32 -9.20 -8.65
CA VAL A 227 -0.15 -8.52 -9.87
C VAL A 227 0.91 -8.54 -10.96
N ASN A 228 0.45 -8.22 -12.17
CA ASN A 228 1.25 -8.27 -13.38
C ASN A 228 2.18 -7.06 -13.49
N HIS A 229 3.44 -7.30 -13.83
CA HIS A 229 4.39 -6.23 -14.16
C HIS A 229 5.03 -6.39 -15.53
N THR A 230 4.30 -7.04 -16.44
CA THR A 230 4.72 -7.62 -17.72
C THR A 230 5.66 -8.82 -17.59
N ALA A 231 5.81 -9.57 -18.68
CA ALA A 231 6.72 -10.73 -18.72
C ALA A 231 8.19 -10.33 -18.57
N GLY A 232 8.59 -9.17 -19.10
CA GLY A 232 9.99 -8.76 -19.26
C GLY A 232 10.32 -7.34 -18.78
N HIS A 233 9.42 -6.67 -18.06
CA HIS A 233 9.51 -5.24 -17.72
C HIS A 233 9.59 -4.34 -18.98
N GLN A 234 8.83 -4.71 -20.02
CA GLN A 234 8.89 -4.06 -21.31
C GLN A 234 8.19 -2.69 -21.28
N ASP A 235 8.85 -1.65 -21.82
CA ASP A 235 8.17 -0.38 -22.10
C ASP A 235 7.15 -0.60 -23.22
N LEU A 236 5.86 -0.56 -22.87
CA LEU A 236 4.75 -0.83 -23.77
C LEU A 236 4.40 0.36 -24.68
N ARG A 237 5.13 1.48 -24.63
CA ARG A 237 4.81 2.68 -25.42
C ARG A 237 4.79 2.41 -26.92
N ASP A 238 5.73 1.60 -27.41
CA ASP A 238 5.91 1.32 -28.84
C ASP A 238 6.42 -0.11 -29.07
N VAL A 239 5.50 -1.08 -29.01
CA VAL A 239 5.76 -2.50 -29.27
C VAL A 239 4.75 -3.03 -30.30
N THR A 240 5.02 -4.18 -30.91
CA THR A 240 4.04 -4.84 -31.79
C THR A 240 2.88 -5.41 -30.97
N ASP A 241 1.73 -5.68 -31.60
CA ASP A 241 0.59 -6.28 -30.91
C ASP A 241 0.90 -7.69 -30.39
N GLU A 242 1.74 -8.44 -31.09
CA GLU A 242 2.23 -9.76 -30.64
C GLU A 242 3.08 -9.63 -29.37
N GLU A 243 3.99 -8.66 -29.33
CA GLU A 243 4.81 -8.39 -28.15
C GLU A 243 3.95 -7.87 -27.00
N PHE A 244 2.99 -6.98 -27.25
CA PHE A 244 2.04 -6.52 -26.25
C PHE A 244 1.25 -7.70 -25.65
N ALA A 245 0.69 -8.57 -26.50
CA ALA A 245 -0.08 -9.72 -26.07
C ALA A 245 0.77 -10.71 -25.26
N PHE A 246 2.03 -10.94 -25.64
CA PHE A 246 2.99 -11.73 -24.87
C PHE A 246 3.27 -11.07 -23.51
N GLN A 247 3.69 -9.81 -23.51
CA GLN A 247 4.09 -9.10 -22.29
C GLN A 247 2.96 -9.00 -21.26
N VAL A 248 1.72 -8.80 -21.70
CA VAL A 248 0.56 -8.65 -20.81
C VAL A 248 -0.11 -9.98 -20.52
N GLY A 249 -0.25 -10.87 -21.51
CA GLY A 249 -1.01 -12.11 -21.40
C GLY A 249 -0.25 -13.28 -20.79
N ASP A 250 1.06 -13.40 -21.06
CA ASP A 250 1.86 -14.53 -20.58
C ASP A 250 1.96 -14.62 -19.05
N PRO A 251 2.19 -13.50 -18.31
CA PRO A 251 2.20 -13.53 -16.85
C PRO A 251 0.88 -14.02 -16.22
N VAL A 252 -0.25 -13.80 -16.89
CA VAL A 252 -1.57 -14.30 -16.44
C VAL A 252 -1.57 -15.82 -16.44
N LEU A 253 -1.15 -16.44 -17.55
CA LEU A 253 -1.10 -17.89 -17.65
C LEU A 253 -0.04 -18.50 -16.73
N TRP A 254 1.10 -17.82 -16.60
CA TRP A 254 2.19 -18.23 -15.71
C TRP A 254 1.74 -18.32 -14.25
N LEU A 255 1.03 -17.32 -13.72
CA LEU A 255 0.62 -17.34 -12.31
C LEU A 255 -0.55 -18.28 -12.05
N ASP A 256 -1.47 -18.46 -13.02
CA ASP A 256 -2.59 -19.41 -12.94
C ASP A 256 -2.12 -20.83 -12.57
N ASP A 257 -0.97 -21.25 -13.10
CA ASP A 257 -0.39 -22.58 -12.83
C ASP A 257 0.27 -22.69 -11.44
N ILE A 258 0.58 -21.56 -10.78
CA ILE A 258 1.32 -21.52 -9.52
C ILE A 258 0.40 -21.24 -8.33
N VAL A 259 -0.42 -20.18 -8.44
CA VAL A 259 -1.29 -19.64 -7.39
C VAL A 259 -2.73 -19.60 -7.92
N PRO A 260 -3.55 -20.62 -7.63
CA PRO A 260 -4.99 -20.54 -7.87
C PRO A 260 -5.67 -19.73 -6.76
N GLY A 261 -6.72 -18.98 -7.09
CA GLY A 261 -7.59 -18.32 -6.12
C GLY A 261 -7.24 -16.86 -5.85
N ASP A 262 -7.59 -16.38 -4.67
CA ASP A 262 -7.81 -14.94 -4.48
C ASP A 262 -6.55 -14.07 -4.44
N GLY A 263 -5.37 -14.66 -4.21
CA GLY A 263 -4.10 -13.93 -4.27
C GLY A 263 -3.57 -13.69 -5.69
N ASN A 264 -4.16 -14.31 -6.72
CA ASN A 264 -3.79 -14.10 -8.12
C ASN A 264 -4.62 -12.97 -8.73
N LEU A 265 -3.97 -11.84 -8.99
CA LEU A 265 -4.55 -10.67 -9.67
C LEU A 265 -3.68 -10.28 -10.87
N MET A 266 -3.22 -11.25 -11.67
CA MET A 266 -2.45 -10.96 -12.90
C MET A 266 -3.27 -10.25 -13.98
N ASP A 267 -4.59 -10.17 -13.82
CA ASP A 267 -5.47 -9.32 -14.60
C ASP A 267 -5.45 -7.83 -14.15
N VAL A 268 -4.67 -7.50 -13.13
CA VAL A 268 -4.30 -6.14 -12.76
C VAL A 268 -2.83 -5.94 -13.13
N ILE A 269 -2.53 -4.87 -13.87
CA ILE A 269 -1.18 -4.58 -14.32
C ILE A 269 -0.62 -3.33 -13.66
N VAL A 270 0.63 -3.39 -13.20
CA VAL A 270 1.43 -2.22 -12.90
C VAL A 270 2.29 -1.91 -14.12
N MET A 271 2.18 -0.71 -14.67
CA MET A 271 2.80 -0.38 -15.95
C MET A 271 4.30 -0.11 -15.77
N PRO A 272 5.20 -0.86 -16.45
CA PRO A 272 6.62 -0.53 -16.44
C PRO A 272 6.86 0.92 -16.85
N TYR A 273 7.64 1.64 -16.03
CA TYR A 273 7.93 3.07 -16.20
C TYR A 273 6.69 3.98 -16.25
N GLY A 274 5.50 3.50 -15.87
CA GLY A 274 4.22 4.19 -16.03
C GLY A 274 3.79 4.42 -17.47
N ASN A 275 4.43 3.73 -18.43
CA ASN A 275 4.18 3.95 -19.85
C ASN A 275 3.10 3.02 -20.37
N TYR A 276 2.18 3.61 -21.11
CA TYR A 276 1.11 2.89 -21.78
C TYR A 276 1.31 2.93 -23.30
N PRO A 277 0.69 2.01 -24.07
CA PRO A 277 0.71 2.04 -25.53
C PRO A 277 0.43 3.44 -26.08
N SER A 278 1.24 3.91 -27.03
CA SER A 278 1.01 5.22 -27.63
C SER A 278 -0.40 5.27 -28.24
N ARG A 279 -1.19 6.30 -27.88
CA ARG A 279 -2.56 6.45 -28.41
C ARG A 279 -2.60 6.59 -29.93
N ASP A 280 -1.57 7.22 -30.50
CA ASP A 280 -1.51 7.52 -31.93
C ASP A 280 -0.92 6.35 -32.73
N LEU A 281 0.03 5.60 -32.15
CA LEU A 281 0.70 4.49 -32.84
C LEU A 281 -0.02 3.16 -32.63
N HIS A 282 -0.58 2.95 -31.42
CA HIS A 282 -1.12 1.67 -30.96
C HIS A 282 -2.54 1.80 -30.38
N PRO A 283 -3.52 2.35 -31.14
CA PRO A 283 -4.90 2.46 -30.67
C PRO A 283 -5.54 1.08 -30.45
N GLU A 284 -5.11 0.04 -31.18
CA GLU A 284 -5.60 -1.33 -30.98
C GLU A 284 -5.15 -1.89 -29.63
N GLN A 285 -3.90 -1.67 -29.20
CA GLN A 285 -3.45 -2.11 -27.87
C GLN A 285 -4.20 -1.39 -26.74
N ARG A 286 -4.61 -0.13 -26.94
CA ARG A 286 -5.49 0.57 -26.00
C ARG A 286 -6.88 -0.06 -25.91
N ASP A 287 -7.40 -0.50 -27.05
CA ASP A 287 -8.65 -1.26 -27.09
C ASP A 287 -8.47 -2.61 -26.38
N MET A 288 -7.39 -3.34 -26.64
CA MET A 288 -7.04 -4.59 -25.96
C MET A 288 -6.96 -4.43 -24.43
N MET A 289 -6.37 -3.34 -23.93
CA MET A 289 -6.34 -3.06 -22.49
C MET A 289 -7.74 -2.90 -21.89
N ARG A 290 -8.67 -2.26 -22.61
CA ARG A 290 -10.02 -1.93 -22.08
C ARG A 290 -11.05 -3.04 -22.30
N ASN A 291 -10.95 -3.70 -23.44
CA ASN A 291 -11.96 -4.64 -23.92
C ASN A 291 -11.49 -6.09 -23.88
N GLY A 292 -10.19 -6.31 -23.67
CA GLY A 292 -9.57 -7.62 -23.64
C GLY A 292 -9.06 -8.08 -25.01
N PHE A 293 -8.31 -9.17 -25.00
CA PHE A 293 -7.71 -9.79 -26.18
C PHE A 293 -7.57 -11.30 -25.96
N THR A 294 -7.27 -12.06 -27.01
CA THR A 294 -7.00 -13.50 -26.90
C THR A 294 -5.49 -13.74 -26.95
N TYR A 295 -4.97 -14.50 -25.98
CA TYR A 295 -3.59 -14.95 -25.95
C TYR A 295 -3.55 -16.46 -25.62
N GLU A 296 -2.85 -17.26 -26.42
CA GLU A 296 -2.74 -18.72 -26.25
C GLU A 296 -4.09 -19.43 -26.01
N GLY A 297 -5.13 -18.98 -26.72
CA GLY A 297 -6.49 -19.54 -26.63
C GLY A 297 -7.29 -19.16 -25.38
N ARG A 298 -6.78 -18.23 -24.56
CA ARG A 298 -7.42 -17.67 -23.37
C ARG A 298 -7.82 -16.22 -23.60
N GLU A 299 -9.00 -15.84 -23.12
CA GLU A 299 -9.40 -14.43 -23.08
C GLU A 299 -8.69 -13.74 -21.91
N ILE A 300 -7.93 -12.69 -22.21
CA ILE A 300 -7.25 -11.84 -21.25
C ILE A 300 -8.03 -10.54 -21.16
N ARG A 301 -8.45 -10.17 -19.96
CA ARG A 301 -9.15 -8.92 -19.70
C ARG A 301 -8.55 -8.26 -18.48
N LEU A 302 -7.99 -7.07 -18.66
CA LEU A 302 -7.48 -6.30 -17.52
C LEU A 302 -8.64 -5.72 -16.72
N ARG A 303 -8.55 -5.82 -15.40
CA ARG A 303 -9.46 -5.16 -14.45
C ARG A 303 -8.92 -3.85 -13.92
N GLY A 304 -7.61 -3.64 -13.98
CA GLY A 304 -7.01 -2.36 -13.65
C GLY A 304 -5.58 -2.21 -14.14
N ALA A 305 -5.13 -0.96 -14.29
CA ALA A 305 -3.76 -0.61 -14.62
C ALA A 305 -3.27 0.54 -13.73
N PHE A 306 -2.11 0.34 -13.11
CA PHE A 306 -1.49 1.29 -12.19
C PHE A 306 -0.38 2.07 -12.88
N MET A 307 -0.38 3.39 -12.69
CA MET A 307 0.62 4.32 -13.18
C MET A 307 1.83 4.38 -12.24
N VAL A 308 2.93 5.00 -12.70
CA VAL A 308 4.08 5.34 -11.84
C VAL A 308 3.91 6.74 -11.29
N GLY A 309 3.90 6.91 -9.95
CA GLY A 309 3.73 8.23 -9.33
C GLY A 309 2.50 9.02 -9.81
N ALA A 310 2.29 10.27 -9.40
CA ALA A 310 2.95 10.98 -8.30
C ALA A 310 1.96 11.39 -7.19
N ASN A 311 0.69 11.00 -7.29
CA ASN A 311 -0.41 11.48 -6.46
C ASN A 311 -1.34 10.33 -6.03
N PRO A 312 -2.19 10.55 -4.98
CA PRO A 312 -3.26 9.63 -4.64
C PRO A 312 -4.18 9.36 -5.84
N THR A 313 -4.74 8.16 -5.93
CA THR A 313 -5.76 7.83 -6.93
C THR A 313 -7.10 8.42 -6.54
N GLU A 314 -7.91 8.74 -7.53
CA GLU A 314 -9.32 9.07 -7.37
C GLU A 314 -10.05 7.91 -6.68
N SER A 315 -11.11 8.22 -5.93
CA SER A 315 -11.98 7.18 -5.38
C SER A 315 -12.60 6.35 -6.50
N PRO A 316 -12.72 5.02 -6.36
CA PRO A 316 -13.47 4.18 -7.31
C PRO A 316 -14.96 4.59 -7.47
N SER A 317 -15.48 5.44 -6.58
CA SER A 317 -16.83 6.03 -6.68
C SER A 317 -16.85 7.44 -7.34
N SER A 318 -15.70 7.97 -7.75
CA SER A 318 -15.58 9.25 -8.47
C SER A 318 -15.86 9.06 -9.96
N SER A 319 -16.49 10.05 -10.60
CA SER A 319 -16.65 10.08 -12.06
C SER A 319 -15.34 10.22 -12.84
N ASP A 320 -14.28 10.67 -12.17
CA ASP A 320 -12.94 10.81 -12.76
C ASP A 320 -12.11 9.51 -12.69
N TYR A 321 -12.58 8.49 -11.97
CA TYR A 321 -11.87 7.23 -11.84
C TYR A 321 -11.92 6.42 -13.15
N ASP A 322 -10.75 6.18 -13.73
CA ASP A 322 -10.58 5.19 -14.80
C ASP A 322 -9.74 4.03 -14.24
N PRO A 323 -10.26 2.80 -14.19
CA PRO A 323 -9.51 1.65 -13.68
C PRO A 323 -8.23 1.38 -14.50
N LEU A 324 -8.11 1.90 -15.72
CA LEU A 324 -6.88 1.80 -16.51
C LEU A 324 -5.85 2.90 -16.24
N PHE A 325 -6.09 3.82 -15.30
CA PHE A 325 -5.16 4.91 -14.97
C PHE A 325 -5.15 5.18 -13.47
N ILE A 326 -4.85 4.15 -12.66
CA ILE A 326 -4.83 4.25 -11.21
C ILE A 326 -3.53 4.91 -10.77
N ALA A 327 -3.61 6.09 -10.15
CA ALA A 327 -2.44 6.84 -9.72
C ALA A 327 -1.82 6.26 -8.44
N ARG A 328 -0.52 6.49 -8.25
CA ARG A 328 0.23 6.09 -7.06
C ARG A 328 1.14 7.21 -6.58
N ILE A 329 1.58 7.12 -5.33
CA ILE A 329 2.61 7.97 -4.74
C ILE A 329 3.90 7.15 -4.68
N GLN A 330 4.95 7.62 -5.34
CA GLN A 330 6.27 7.01 -5.19
C GLN A 330 6.79 7.26 -3.77
N ALA A 331 7.17 6.18 -3.07
CA ALA A 331 7.42 6.19 -1.64
C ALA A 331 8.89 6.45 -1.27
N TYR A 332 9.38 7.63 -1.63
CA TYR A 332 10.66 8.18 -1.16
C TYR A 332 10.43 9.41 -0.28
N GLU A 333 11.44 9.82 0.50
CA GLU A 333 11.33 10.77 1.60
C GLU A 333 10.57 12.07 1.23
N GLU A 334 11.03 12.81 0.22
CA GLU A 334 10.43 14.11 -0.15
C GLU A 334 8.98 13.96 -0.66
N SER A 335 8.69 12.87 -1.37
CA SER A 335 7.34 12.61 -1.87
C SER A 335 6.37 12.28 -0.73
N LEU A 336 6.78 11.38 0.19
CA LEU A 336 5.95 11.05 1.35
C LEU A 336 5.78 12.23 2.29
N GLU A 337 6.85 12.96 2.62
CA GLU A 337 6.76 14.17 3.46
C GLU A 337 5.76 15.17 2.85
N GLY A 338 5.86 15.41 1.54
CA GLY A 338 4.97 16.33 0.84
C GLY A 338 3.51 15.91 0.86
N TRP A 339 3.20 14.64 0.64
CA TRP A 339 1.81 14.14 0.68
C TRP A 339 1.26 14.03 2.09
N PHE A 340 2.06 13.55 3.03
CA PHE A 340 1.67 13.40 4.43
C PHE A 340 1.37 14.77 5.06
N SER A 341 2.21 15.79 4.83
CA SER A 341 1.93 17.16 5.25
C SER A 341 0.61 17.69 4.67
N ARG A 342 0.38 17.53 3.36
CA ARG A 342 -0.86 18.00 2.73
C ARG A 342 -2.12 17.36 3.31
N ILE A 343 -2.05 16.06 3.61
CA ILE A 343 -3.13 15.29 4.22
C ILE A 343 -3.35 15.72 5.68
N GLU A 344 -2.27 15.87 6.46
CA GLU A 344 -2.34 16.28 7.87
C GLU A 344 -2.90 17.69 8.03
N GLU A 345 -2.48 18.61 7.16
CA GLU A 345 -2.96 20.00 7.13
C GLU A 345 -4.40 20.13 6.59
N GLY A 346 -4.97 19.04 6.04
CA GLY A 346 -6.30 19.02 5.43
C GLY A 346 -6.38 19.78 4.11
N SER A 347 -5.24 20.11 3.49
CA SER A 347 -5.19 20.74 2.16
C SER A 347 -5.45 19.72 1.05
N HIS A 348 -5.29 18.43 1.33
CA HIS A 348 -5.67 17.32 0.46
C HIS A 348 -6.64 16.39 1.18
N LEU A 349 -7.84 16.20 0.61
CA LEU A 349 -8.85 15.31 1.16
C LEU A 349 -8.58 13.87 0.75
N VAL A 350 -8.67 12.96 1.73
CA VAL A 350 -8.56 11.52 1.53
C VAL A 350 -9.85 10.83 1.94
N TYR A 351 -10.10 9.68 1.32
CA TYR A 351 -11.23 8.81 1.60
C TYR A 351 -11.36 8.55 3.10
N VAL A 352 -12.58 8.67 3.62
CA VAL A 352 -12.93 8.25 4.99
C VAL A 352 -14.10 7.28 4.90
N SER A 353 -13.90 6.03 5.35
CA SER A 353 -14.91 4.99 5.18
C SER A 353 -16.10 5.16 6.12
N ASP A 354 -17.27 4.73 5.67
CA ASP A 354 -18.44 4.53 6.53
C ASP A 354 -18.51 3.13 7.19
N GLY A 355 -17.61 2.22 6.81
CA GLY A 355 -17.54 0.87 7.35
C GLY A 355 -18.40 -0.17 6.63
N ASN A 356 -19.02 0.15 5.49
CA ASN A 356 -19.90 -0.75 4.76
C ASN A 356 -19.56 -0.80 3.26
N PRO A 357 -19.09 -1.95 2.74
CA PRO A 357 -18.70 -2.09 1.33
C PRO A 357 -19.87 -2.07 0.33
N ASP A 358 -21.13 -2.03 0.80
CA ASP A 358 -22.33 -1.92 -0.02
C ASP A 358 -22.86 -0.48 -0.12
N THR A 359 -22.29 0.46 0.61
CA THR A 359 -22.69 1.88 0.58
C THR A 359 -21.60 2.77 0.00
N VAL A 360 -22.00 3.97 -0.41
CA VAL A 360 -21.09 5.09 -0.65
C VAL A 360 -21.63 6.29 0.12
N SER A 361 -20.91 6.67 1.17
CA SER A 361 -21.27 7.81 2.02
C SER A 361 -20.55 9.09 1.62
N VAL A 362 -21.34 10.15 1.35
CA VAL A 362 -20.82 11.49 1.03
C VAL A 362 -21.54 12.61 1.78
N PRO A 363 -20.82 13.65 2.23
CA PRO A 363 -21.45 14.82 2.82
C PRO A 363 -22.22 15.65 1.79
N ASP A 364 -23.25 16.35 2.26
CA ASP A 364 -24.00 17.35 1.50
C ASP A 364 -24.02 18.69 2.28
N PRO A 365 -23.46 19.79 1.74
CA PRO A 365 -22.79 19.88 0.44
C PRO A 365 -21.42 19.19 0.41
N LEU A 366 -21.02 18.73 -0.77
CA LEU A 366 -19.65 18.32 -1.06
C LEU A 366 -18.72 19.54 -1.08
N SER A 367 -17.46 19.32 -0.71
CA SER A 367 -16.45 20.38 -0.67
C SER A 367 -15.69 20.49 -1.99
N GLY A 368 -15.57 21.71 -2.52
CA GLY A 368 -14.63 22.02 -3.60
C GLY A 368 -14.84 21.17 -4.86
N THR A 369 -13.73 20.65 -5.39
CA THR A 369 -13.68 19.87 -6.64
C THR A 369 -14.45 18.55 -6.56
N LEU A 370 -14.69 18.00 -5.36
CA LEU A 370 -15.48 16.76 -5.21
C LEU A 370 -16.91 16.92 -5.72
N THR A 371 -17.43 18.15 -5.77
CA THR A 371 -18.76 18.43 -6.33
C THR A 371 -18.85 18.07 -7.81
N ASP A 372 -17.80 18.36 -8.57
CA ASP A 372 -17.74 18.11 -10.02
C ASP A 372 -17.43 16.63 -10.33
N GLN A 373 -16.93 15.90 -9.34
CA GLN A 373 -16.52 14.49 -9.43
C GLN A 373 -17.61 13.51 -8.97
N PHE A 374 -18.76 14.03 -8.53
CA PHE A 374 -19.84 13.23 -7.98
C PHE A 374 -20.94 12.99 -8.99
N ASP A 375 -21.22 11.71 -9.24
CA ASP A 375 -22.39 11.28 -9.99
C ASP A 375 -23.13 10.16 -9.25
N ALA A 376 -24.32 10.50 -8.74
CA ALA A 376 -25.19 9.58 -8.01
C ALA A 376 -25.66 8.39 -8.87
N GLU A 377 -25.85 8.59 -10.18
CA GLU A 377 -26.26 7.52 -11.08
C GLU A 377 -25.12 6.52 -11.27
N THR A 378 -23.88 6.99 -11.43
CA THR A 378 -22.70 6.12 -11.50
C THR A 378 -22.53 5.28 -10.21
N VAL A 379 -22.67 5.90 -9.03
CA VAL A 379 -22.59 5.18 -7.74
C VAL A 379 -23.64 4.07 -7.64
N THR A 380 -24.90 4.38 -7.97
CA THR A 380 -25.99 3.40 -7.89
C THR A 380 -25.92 2.33 -8.98
N ALA A 381 -25.45 2.68 -10.18
CA ALA A 381 -25.21 1.73 -11.28
C ALA A 381 -24.09 0.73 -10.96
N ALA A 382 -23.10 1.14 -10.15
CA ALA A 382 -22.07 0.25 -9.60
C ALA A 382 -22.61 -0.69 -8.49
N GLY A 383 -23.87 -0.56 -8.09
CA GLY A 383 -24.55 -1.44 -7.15
C GLY A 383 -24.46 -1.01 -5.69
N HIS A 384 -24.11 0.25 -5.42
CA HIS A 384 -24.04 0.80 -4.07
C HIS A 384 -25.32 1.52 -3.65
N GLU A 385 -25.64 1.43 -2.35
CA GLU A 385 -26.57 2.36 -1.70
C GLU A 385 -25.86 3.70 -1.46
N LEU A 386 -26.36 4.77 -2.09
CA LEU A 386 -25.84 6.12 -1.89
C LEU A 386 -26.39 6.72 -0.60
N VAL A 387 -25.48 7.17 0.27
CA VAL A 387 -25.80 7.80 1.56
C VAL A 387 -25.35 9.26 1.53
N ARG A 388 -26.30 10.20 1.47
CA ARG A 388 -26.04 11.64 1.58
C ARG A 388 -26.45 12.16 2.94
N TYR A 389 -25.60 12.96 3.59
CA TYR A 389 -25.86 13.44 4.95
C TYR A 389 -25.33 14.86 5.19
N ASP A 390 -25.99 15.59 6.08
CA ASP A 390 -25.57 16.92 6.51
C ASP A 390 -24.39 16.82 7.49
N LEU A 391 -23.31 17.56 7.25
CA LEU A 391 -22.07 17.48 8.04
C LEU A 391 -22.24 17.90 9.51
N GLU A 392 -23.12 18.85 9.79
CA GLU A 392 -23.29 19.40 11.14
C GLU A 392 -24.20 18.54 12.02
N SER A 393 -25.31 18.08 11.46
CA SER A 393 -26.32 17.27 12.16
C SER A 393 -26.09 15.77 12.02
N GLY A 394 -25.40 15.32 10.97
CA GLY A 394 -25.27 13.90 10.62
C GLY A 394 -26.58 13.28 10.13
N GLU A 395 -27.66 14.05 10.01
CA GLU A 395 -28.93 13.55 9.50
C GLU A 395 -28.82 13.27 8.00
N LEU A 396 -29.54 12.23 7.55
CA LEU A 396 -29.60 11.94 6.12
C LEU A 396 -30.32 13.07 5.40
N VAL A 397 -29.78 13.46 4.25
CA VAL A 397 -30.49 14.36 3.33
C VAL A 397 -31.45 13.51 2.54
N THR A 398 -32.75 13.75 2.70
CA THR A 398 -33.77 13.07 1.92
C THR A 398 -33.62 13.49 0.46
N THR A 399 -33.09 12.61 -0.37
CA THR A 399 -33.12 12.80 -1.82
C THR A 399 -34.54 12.47 -2.28
N ASP A 400 -35.27 13.46 -2.81
CA ASP A 400 -36.50 13.24 -3.56
C ASP A 400 -36.17 12.49 -4.88
N LEU A 401 -35.84 11.19 -4.80
CA LEU A 401 -35.72 10.31 -5.97
C LEU A 401 -37.07 9.63 -6.32
N ALA A 402 -38.17 10.25 -5.91
CA ALA A 402 -39.53 9.78 -6.21
C ALA A 402 -40.28 10.80 -7.08
N ALA A 403 -39.93 10.94 -8.36
CA ALA A 403 -40.84 11.44 -9.40
C ALA A 403 -40.20 11.32 -10.80
N GLY A 404 -40.22 10.12 -11.39
CA GLY A 404 -39.72 9.90 -12.75
C GLY A 404 -40.33 8.68 -13.42
N GLY A 405 -41.64 8.48 -13.23
CA GLY A 405 -42.39 7.42 -13.89
C GLY A 405 -43.82 7.87 -14.17
N GLU A 406 -44.04 8.43 -15.35
CA GLU A 406 -45.28 8.33 -16.12
C GLU A 406 -44.96 8.00 -17.57
#